data_AF-A0A0A1ZST1-F1
#
_entry.id   AF-A0A0A1ZST1-F1
#
_cell.length_a   1.000
_cell.length_b   1.000
_cell.length_c   1.000
_cell.angle_alpha   90.00
_cell.angle_beta   90.00
_cell.angle_gamma   90.00
#
_symmetry.space_group_name_H-M   'P 1'
#
loop_
_entity.id
_entity.type
_entity.pdbx_description
1 polymer ?
#
loop_
_entity_poly.entity_id
_entity_poly.type
_entity_poly.pdbx_seq_one_letter_code
_entity_poly.pdbx_strand_id
1 'polypeptide(L)'
;MKLFDSFFKNWKRREEIISEDSLVNSNDLWADSVTTGWEYTCYLSLTTPRICIENDGFITKDTSVKPLLIGEPNNLGEDGDPSGNFGYWVRRHGHEEEFEELTNISQSMIYARPTDIGRIPPKSKLEDEFKSFLIDFRRIVESNFSIEEKLFKINYELSIKSDGYKDIYKKLVLEKSFPDSFFRNILCELNGISTKVASILWESGYLTKDQVINAPYSELIEIKGLGRNLISKIKN
;
A
#
# COMPACT_ATOMS: atom_id res chain seq x y z
N MET A 1 55.53 -28.08 4.34
CA MET A 1 55.19 -26.65 4.52
C MET A 1 55.07 -25.95 3.16
N LYS A 2 54.12 -26.37 2.31
CA LYS A 2 53.89 -25.84 0.94
C LYS A 2 52.40 -25.88 0.50
N LEU A 3 51.47 -25.89 1.46
CA LEU A 3 50.02 -25.89 1.19
C LEU A 3 49.39 -24.49 1.23
N PHE A 4 50.01 -23.54 1.95
CA PHE A 4 49.49 -22.18 2.10
C PHE A 4 49.82 -21.26 0.91
N ASP A 5 50.96 -21.44 0.22
CA ASP A 5 51.33 -20.58 -0.92
C ASP A 5 50.47 -20.80 -2.19
N SER A 6 49.91 -22.00 -2.36
CA SER A 6 48.98 -22.30 -3.48
C SER A 6 47.64 -21.60 -3.30
N PHE A 7 47.18 -21.47 -2.05
CA PHE A 7 45.89 -20.86 -1.72
C PHE A 7 45.88 -19.36 -1.99
N PHE A 8 46.96 -18.64 -1.63
CA PHE A 8 47.05 -17.18 -1.87
C PHE A 8 47.32 -16.80 -3.33
N LYS A 9 47.97 -17.68 -4.11
CA LYS A 9 48.23 -17.43 -5.54
C LYS A 9 46.96 -17.56 -6.39
N ASN A 10 46.03 -18.43 -5.98
CA ASN A 10 44.71 -18.55 -6.62
C ASN A 10 43.72 -17.47 -6.15
N TRP A 11 43.87 -16.93 -4.93
CA TRP A 11 43.05 -15.83 -4.44
C TRP A 11 43.33 -14.53 -5.22
N LYS A 12 44.61 -14.14 -5.37
CA LYS A 12 44.97 -12.94 -6.14
C LYS A 12 44.58 -13.03 -7.62
N ARG A 13 44.57 -14.25 -8.20
CA ARG A 13 44.12 -14.49 -9.57
C ARG A 13 42.60 -14.38 -9.74
N ARG A 14 41.82 -14.53 -8.66
CA ARG A 14 40.37 -14.29 -8.64
C ARG A 14 40.04 -12.81 -8.44
N GLU A 15 40.83 -12.08 -7.67
CA GLU A 15 40.64 -10.62 -7.49
C GLU A 15 41.02 -9.81 -8.74
N GLU A 16 41.98 -10.26 -9.56
CA GLU A 16 42.30 -9.57 -10.83
C GLU A 16 41.30 -9.85 -11.98
N ILE A 17 40.47 -10.90 -11.88
CA ILE A 17 39.45 -11.24 -12.91
C ILE A 17 38.10 -10.56 -12.62
N ILE A 18 37.94 -9.96 -11.45
CA ILE A 18 36.79 -9.11 -11.11
C ILE A 18 37.29 -7.65 -11.10
N SER A 19 37.81 -7.21 -12.25
CA SER A 19 37.87 -5.78 -12.53
C SER A 19 36.52 -5.37 -13.10
N GLU A 20 35.97 -4.32 -12.51
CA GLU A 20 34.82 -3.58 -12.98
C GLU A 20 34.99 -3.23 -14.46
N ASP A 21 34.24 -3.91 -15.32
CA ASP A 21 33.40 -3.28 -16.33
C ASP A 21 32.64 -4.36 -17.10
N SER A 22 31.35 -4.13 -17.31
CA SER A 22 30.44 -4.86 -18.23
C SER A 22 29.76 -6.16 -17.78
N LEU A 23 29.41 -6.34 -16.49
CA LEU A 23 28.28 -7.22 -16.15
C LEU A 23 26.96 -6.42 -16.17
N VAL A 24 26.56 -6.01 -17.37
CA VAL A 24 25.13 -5.86 -17.66
C VAL A 24 24.53 -7.24 -17.40
N ASN A 25 23.70 -7.34 -16.37
CA ASN A 25 23.10 -8.57 -15.87
C ASN A 25 22.52 -9.35 -17.06
N SER A 26 23.08 -10.51 -17.42
CA SER A 26 22.63 -11.23 -18.63
C SER A 26 21.16 -11.62 -18.55
N ASN A 27 20.61 -11.75 -17.33
CA ASN A 27 19.19 -11.99 -17.10
C ASN A 27 18.30 -10.82 -17.55
N ASP A 28 18.78 -9.57 -17.47
CA ASP A 28 18.03 -8.40 -17.95
C ASP A 28 17.94 -8.42 -19.48
N LEU A 29 19.00 -8.83 -20.18
CA LEU A 29 19.01 -8.95 -21.64
C LEU A 29 18.03 -10.00 -22.20
N TRP A 30 17.85 -11.13 -21.51
CA TRP A 30 16.86 -12.14 -21.90
C TRP A 30 15.44 -11.68 -21.60
N ALA A 31 15.21 -11.08 -20.42
CA ALA A 31 13.92 -10.52 -20.05
C ALA A 31 13.47 -9.43 -21.05
N ASP A 32 14.38 -8.53 -21.45
CA ASP A 32 14.11 -7.48 -22.44
C ASP A 32 13.66 -8.03 -23.80
N SER A 33 14.17 -9.20 -24.21
CA SER A 33 13.87 -9.80 -25.52
C SER A 33 12.46 -10.41 -25.66
N VAL A 34 11.79 -10.71 -24.53
CA VAL A 34 10.45 -11.31 -24.47
C VAL A 34 9.42 -10.42 -23.78
N THR A 35 9.84 -9.26 -23.25
CA THR A 35 8.94 -8.32 -22.57
C THR A 35 8.01 -7.68 -23.61
N THR A 36 6.70 -7.66 -23.34
CA THR A 36 5.67 -7.03 -24.19
C THR A 36 5.14 -5.71 -23.60
N GLY A 37 5.48 -5.43 -22.34
CA GLY A 37 5.10 -4.20 -21.66
C GLY A 37 5.33 -4.24 -20.16
N TRP A 38 4.79 -3.23 -19.46
CA TRP A 38 4.69 -3.23 -18.00
C TRP A 38 3.23 -3.19 -17.58
N GLU A 39 2.86 -4.00 -16.59
CA GLU A 39 1.55 -4.01 -15.95
C GLU A 39 1.63 -3.42 -14.55
N TYR A 40 0.79 -2.45 -14.24
CA TYR A 40 0.70 -1.85 -12.91
C TYR A 40 -0.17 -2.70 -12.00
N THR A 41 0.33 -3.01 -10.82
CA THR A 41 -0.36 -3.77 -9.77
C THR A 41 -0.37 -2.94 -8.49
N CYS A 42 -1.52 -2.45 -8.06
CA CYS A 42 -1.65 -1.72 -6.80
C CYS A 42 -1.69 -2.67 -5.58
N TYR A 43 -1.66 -2.15 -4.36
CA TYR A 43 -2.06 -2.94 -3.20
C TYR A 43 -3.57 -2.76 -2.95
N LEU A 44 -4.29 -3.86 -2.70
CA LEU A 44 -5.72 -3.76 -2.39
C LEU A 44 -5.91 -3.54 -0.88
N SER A 45 -5.77 -2.28 -0.47
CA SER A 45 -5.91 -1.85 0.93
C SER A 45 -6.69 -0.55 1.05
N LEU A 46 -7.34 -0.34 2.20
CA LEU A 46 -8.05 0.89 2.56
C LEU A 46 -7.16 2.14 2.47
N THR A 47 -5.85 2.00 2.72
CA THR A 47 -4.89 3.11 2.66
C THR A 47 -4.44 3.44 1.24
N THR A 48 -4.71 2.57 0.27
CA THR A 48 -4.29 2.76 -1.13
C THR A 48 -5.11 3.88 -1.78
N PRO A 49 -4.47 4.91 -2.37
CA PRO A 49 -5.16 6.01 -3.04
C PRO A 49 -6.03 5.55 -4.21
N ARG A 50 -7.14 6.25 -4.46
CA ARG A 50 -8.10 5.91 -5.55
C ARG A 50 -7.41 5.79 -6.90
N ILE A 51 -6.51 6.73 -7.21
CA ILE A 51 -5.80 6.77 -8.50
C ILE A 51 -4.99 5.49 -8.74
N CYS A 52 -4.43 4.88 -7.71
CA CYS A 52 -3.69 3.62 -7.83
C CYS A 52 -4.66 2.48 -8.18
N ILE A 53 -5.79 2.41 -7.50
CA ILE A 53 -6.78 1.33 -7.67
C ILE A 53 -7.44 1.41 -9.05
N GLU A 54 -7.76 2.62 -9.52
CA GLU A 54 -8.33 2.86 -10.85
C GLU A 54 -7.37 2.48 -11.99
N ASN A 55 -6.06 2.40 -11.71
CA ASN A 55 -5.04 2.00 -12.68
C ASN A 55 -4.53 0.56 -12.47
N ASP A 56 -5.09 -0.23 -11.54
CA ASP A 56 -4.70 -1.64 -11.37
C ASP A 56 -4.95 -2.43 -12.66
N GLY A 57 -3.94 -3.16 -13.13
CA GLY A 57 -3.96 -3.87 -14.41
C GLY A 57 -3.68 -2.98 -15.63
N PHE A 58 -3.31 -1.71 -15.46
CA PHE A 58 -2.94 -0.85 -16.59
C PHE A 58 -1.64 -1.32 -17.23
N ILE A 59 -1.63 -1.45 -18.56
CA ILE A 59 -0.52 -1.99 -19.33
C ILE A 59 0.07 -0.91 -20.24
N THR A 60 1.39 -0.71 -20.14
CA THR A 60 2.16 0.10 -21.09
C THR A 60 2.76 -0.79 -22.18
N LYS A 61 2.87 -0.28 -23.41
CA LYS A 61 3.46 -1.01 -24.54
C LYS A 61 4.95 -0.69 -24.75
N ASP A 62 5.46 0.34 -24.05
CA ASP A 62 6.87 0.69 -24.09
C ASP A 62 7.63 -0.20 -23.12
N THR A 63 8.53 -1.01 -23.66
CA THR A 63 9.38 -1.92 -22.90
C THR A 63 10.73 -1.31 -22.56
N SER A 64 11.10 -0.22 -23.25
CA SER A 64 12.42 0.41 -23.17
C SER A 64 12.57 1.35 -21.99
N VAL A 65 11.46 1.95 -21.54
CA VAL A 65 11.44 2.88 -20.41
C VAL A 65 10.55 2.34 -19.30
N LYS A 66 11.11 2.31 -18.10
CA LYS A 66 10.39 1.95 -16.89
C LYS A 66 9.37 3.06 -16.54
N PRO A 67 8.08 2.75 -16.36
CA PRO A 67 7.08 3.76 -16.05
C PRO A 67 7.27 4.36 -14.65
N LEU A 68 6.77 5.58 -14.47
CA LEU A 68 6.67 6.23 -13.17
C LEU A 68 5.62 5.55 -12.28
N LEU A 69 5.81 5.60 -10.97
CA LEU A 69 4.81 5.08 -10.02
C LEU A 69 3.57 5.98 -9.99
N ILE A 70 2.41 5.34 -9.82
CA ILE A 70 1.11 6.00 -9.78
C ILE A 70 0.74 6.29 -8.33
N GLY A 71 0.40 7.54 -8.02
CA GLY A 71 -0.12 7.97 -6.72
C GLY A 71 0.90 8.11 -5.58
N GLU A 72 2.18 7.90 -5.85
CA GLU A 72 3.27 8.17 -4.91
C GLU A 72 3.63 9.67 -4.90
N PRO A 73 4.00 10.25 -3.73
CA PRO A 73 4.35 11.68 -3.64
C PRO A 73 5.47 12.12 -4.60
N ASN A 74 6.44 11.23 -4.85
CA ASN A 74 7.59 11.50 -5.72
C ASN A 74 7.56 10.67 -7.01
N ASN A 75 6.49 9.91 -7.27
CA ASN A 75 6.36 8.99 -8.42
C ASN A 75 7.53 7.98 -8.58
N LEU A 76 8.28 7.70 -7.50
CA LEU A 76 9.47 6.85 -7.47
C LEU A 76 9.46 5.95 -6.23
N GLY A 77 9.97 4.72 -6.36
CA GLY A 77 10.19 3.80 -5.24
C GLY A 77 11.42 4.20 -4.41
N GLU A 78 11.66 3.50 -3.29
CA GLU A 78 12.71 3.87 -2.30
C GLU A 78 14.13 4.03 -2.89
N ASP A 79 14.43 3.48 -4.07
CA ASP A 79 15.69 3.68 -4.80
C ASP A 79 15.51 3.76 -6.33
N GLY A 80 14.35 4.25 -6.81
CA GLY A 80 13.98 4.20 -8.24
C GLY A 80 13.45 2.83 -8.71
N ASP A 81 13.13 1.95 -7.76
CA ASP A 81 12.47 0.67 -7.96
C ASP A 81 11.05 0.86 -8.54
N PRO A 82 10.46 -0.10 -9.31
CA PRO A 82 9.09 0.03 -9.77
C PRO A 82 8.12 -0.32 -8.64
N SER A 83 8.56 -0.34 -7.38
CA SER A 83 7.75 -0.66 -6.22
C SER A 83 7.63 0.55 -5.30
N GLY A 84 6.39 0.94 -5.03
CA GLY A 84 6.03 2.00 -4.10
C GLY A 84 5.31 1.47 -2.87
N ASN A 85 4.82 2.42 -2.08
CA ASN A 85 3.96 2.19 -0.92
C ASN A 85 2.59 1.65 -1.32
N PHE A 86 2.12 1.97 -2.53
CA PHE A 86 0.73 1.72 -2.97
C PHE A 86 0.60 0.77 -4.15
N GLY A 87 1.70 0.34 -4.75
CA GLY A 87 1.69 -0.52 -5.92
C GLY A 87 3.05 -0.66 -6.56
N TYR A 88 3.11 -1.47 -7.60
CA TYR A 88 4.33 -1.74 -8.33
C TYR A 88 4.08 -2.08 -9.79
N TRP A 89 5.10 -1.93 -10.64
CA TRP A 89 5.08 -2.38 -12.03
C TRP A 89 5.74 -3.74 -12.19
N VAL A 90 5.08 -4.63 -12.92
CA VAL A 90 5.57 -5.96 -13.28
C VAL A 90 5.80 -6.00 -14.78
N ARG A 91 6.89 -6.63 -15.21
CA ARG A 91 7.12 -6.91 -16.63
C ARG A 91 6.13 -7.95 -17.14
N ARG A 92 5.52 -7.66 -18.28
CA ARG A 92 4.74 -8.62 -19.06
C ARG A 92 5.59 -9.26 -20.14
N HIS A 93 5.32 -10.52 -20.41
CA HIS A 93 5.93 -11.45 -21.34
C HIS A 93 4.80 -11.95 -22.25
N GLY A 94 5.00 -12.23 -23.54
CA GLY A 94 3.88 -12.48 -24.47
C GLY A 94 2.86 -13.61 -24.19
N HIS A 95 2.89 -14.28 -23.04
CA HIS A 95 2.10 -15.47 -22.70
C HIS A 95 1.32 -15.40 -21.37
N GLU A 96 1.11 -14.24 -20.72
CA GLU A 96 0.37 -14.28 -19.44
C GLU A 96 -1.07 -14.79 -19.58
N GLU A 97 -1.80 -14.44 -20.64
CA GLU A 97 -3.20 -14.87 -20.76
C GLU A 97 -3.33 -16.40 -20.80
N GLU A 98 -2.44 -17.05 -21.56
CA GLU A 98 -2.34 -18.51 -21.63
C GLU A 98 -1.95 -19.09 -20.26
N PHE A 99 -0.97 -18.48 -19.58
CA PHE A 99 -0.55 -18.89 -18.24
C PHE A 99 -1.68 -18.77 -17.21
N GLU A 100 -2.42 -17.67 -17.23
CA GLU A 100 -3.53 -17.39 -16.31
C GLU A 100 -4.68 -18.38 -16.50
N GLU A 101 -5.00 -18.74 -17.75
CA GLU A 101 -6.00 -19.76 -18.07
C GLU A 101 -5.54 -21.13 -17.57
N LEU A 102 -4.29 -21.53 -17.87
CA LEU A 102 -3.71 -22.80 -17.45
C LEU A 102 -3.65 -22.94 -15.92
N THR A 103 -3.34 -21.85 -15.22
CA THR A 103 -3.16 -21.86 -13.76
C THR A 103 -4.42 -21.53 -12.98
N ASN A 104 -5.51 -21.17 -13.66
CA ASN A 104 -6.81 -20.84 -13.07
C ASN A 104 -6.67 -19.86 -11.89
N ILE A 105 -5.99 -18.73 -12.14
CA ILE A 105 -5.60 -17.77 -11.10
C ILE A 105 -6.78 -17.25 -10.26
N SER A 106 -7.98 -17.18 -10.85
CA SER A 106 -9.21 -16.72 -10.20
C SER A 106 -9.73 -17.64 -9.11
N GLN A 107 -9.24 -18.87 -9.05
CA GLN A 107 -9.60 -19.86 -8.03
C GLN A 107 -8.40 -20.29 -7.19
N SER A 108 -7.19 -19.84 -7.54
CA SER A 108 -5.96 -20.31 -6.93
C SER A 108 -5.51 -19.43 -5.77
N MET A 109 -5.55 -19.98 -4.56
CA MET A 109 -5.01 -19.32 -3.36
C MET A 109 -3.49 -19.19 -3.37
N ILE A 110 -2.79 -19.86 -4.28
CA ILE A 110 -1.33 -19.71 -4.42
C ILE A 110 -1.01 -18.29 -4.87
N TYR A 111 -1.79 -17.76 -5.83
CA TYR A 111 -1.61 -16.42 -6.39
C TYR A 111 -2.42 -15.33 -5.67
N ALA A 112 -3.14 -15.69 -4.59
CA ALA A 112 -3.99 -14.76 -3.87
C ALA A 112 -3.19 -13.62 -3.21
N ARG A 113 -3.61 -12.39 -3.49
CA ARG A 113 -3.03 -11.14 -3.00
C ARG A 113 -3.48 -10.88 -1.55
N PRO A 114 -2.59 -10.48 -0.63
CA PRO A 114 -3.00 -10.06 0.70
C PRO A 114 -3.78 -8.74 0.63
N THR A 115 -4.89 -8.67 1.36
CA THR A 115 -5.77 -7.49 1.43
C THR A 115 -6.24 -7.23 2.87
N ASP A 116 -6.94 -6.13 3.10
CA ASP A 116 -7.56 -5.84 4.41
C ASP A 116 -8.67 -6.82 4.82
N ILE A 117 -9.21 -7.59 3.88
CA ILE A 117 -10.21 -8.63 4.12
C ILE A 117 -9.64 -10.05 3.92
N GLY A 118 -8.32 -10.21 4.06
CA GLY A 118 -7.63 -11.49 3.89
C GLY A 118 -7.08 -11.70 2.47
N ARG A 119 -6.75 -12.94 2.11
CA ARG A 119 -6.15 -13.22 0.80
C ARG A 119 -7.25 -13.40 -0.25
N ILE A 120 -7.14 -12.71 -1.39
CA ILE A 120 -8.11 -12.77 -2.48
C ILE A 120 -7.42 -13.23 -3.78
N PRO A 121 -7.91 -14.29 -4.44
CA PRO A 121 -7.40 -14.69 -5.76
C PRO A 121 -7.60 -13.58 -6.82
N PRO A 122 -6.62 -13.34 -7.71
CA PRO A 122 -6.74 -12.34 -8.77
C PRO A 122 -7.83 -12.72 -9.79
N LYS A 123 -8.55 -11.74 -10.35
CA LYS A 123 -9.67 -11.92 -11.29
C LYS A 123 -10.84 -12.73 -10.73
N SER A 124 -10.91 -12.88 -9.41
CA SER A 124 -12.09 -13.47 -8.76
C SER A 124 -13.19 -12.44 -8.62
N LYS A 125 -14.45 -12.89 -8.55
CA LYS A 125 -15.60 -12.02 -8.27
C LYS A 125 -15.41 -11.18 -6.99
N LEU A 126 -14.78 -11.76 -5.97
CA LEU A 126 -14.50 -11.05 -4.72
C LEU A 126 -13.45 -9.95 -4.91
N GLU A 127 -12.46 -10.13 -5.79
CA GLU A 127 -11.50 -9.07 -6.10
C GLU A 127 -12.20 -7.90 -6.79
N ASP A 128 -13.07 -8.16 -7.77
CA ASP A 128 -13.83 -7.12 -8.47
C ASP A 128 -14.76 -6.33 -7.52
N GLU A 129 -15.47 -7.04 -6.64
CA GLU A 129 -16.33 -6.44 -5.62
C GLU A 129 -15.50 -5.62 -4.62
N PHE A 130 -14.35 -6.12 -4.18
CA PHE A 130 -13.49 -5.42 -3.24
C PHE A 130 -12.81 -4.20 -3.86
N LYS A 131 -12.33 -4.29 -5.10
CA LYS A 131 -11.82 -3.14 -5.87
C LYS A 131 -12.88 -2.06 -6.00
N SER A 132 -14.10 -2.43 -6.39
CA SER A 132 -15.22 -1.49 -6.50
C SER A 132 -15.52 -0.82 -5.15
N PHE A 133 -15.56 -1.59 -4.07
CA PHE A 133 -15.74 -1.08 -2.71
C PHE A 133 -14.65 -0.06 -2.35
N LEU A 134 -13.39 -0.39 -2.61
CA LEU A 134 -12.27 0.51 -2.31
C LEU A 134 -12.35 1.80 -3.13
N ILE A 135 -12.69 1.74 -4.43
CA ILE A 135 -12.83 2.95 -5.26
C ILE A 135 -13.91 3.87 -4.70
N ASP A 136 -15.09 3.33 -4.38
CA ASP A 136 -16.19 4.11 -3.80
C ASP A 136 -15.84 4.67 -2.41
N PHE A 137 -15.21 3.84 -1.57
CA PHE A 137 -14.70 4.27 -0.26
C PHE A 137 -13.71 5.42 -0.39
N ARG A 138 -12.73 5.30 -1.28
CA ARG A 138 -11.72 6.33 -1.51
C ARG A 138 -12.33 7.60 -2.09
N ARG A 139 -13.35 7.50 -2.94
CA ARG A 139 -14.12 8.67 -3.40
C ARG A 139 -14.76 9.43 -2.22
N ILE A 140 -15.23 8.75 -1.18
CA ILE A 140 -15.74 9.40 0.03
C ILE A 140 -14.58 10.00 0.85
N VAL A 141 -13.53 9.23 1.12
CA VAL A 141 -12.40 9.65 1.97
C VAL A 141 -11.63 10.84 1.38
N GLU A 142 -11.40 10.83 0.07
CA GLU A 142 -10.64 11.85 -0.66
C GLU A 142 -11.48 13.09 -1.02
N SER A 143 -12.77 13.09 -0.69
CA SER A 143 -13.63 14.26 -0.87
C SER A 143 -13.37 15.35 0.16
N ASN A 144 -13.96 16.52 -0.07
CA ASN A 144 -13.94 17.66 0.85
C ASN A 144 -15.00 17.58 1.97
N PHE A 145 -15.70 16.46 2.13
CA PHE A 145 -16.66 16.27 3.21
C PHE A 145 -15.98 16.31 4.59
N SER A 146 -16.73 16.69 5.62
CA SER A 146 -16.26 16.58 7.00
C SER A 146 -16.08 15.10 7.38
N ILE A 147 -15.33 14.82 8.45
CA ILE A 147 -15.13 13.42 8.88
C ILE A 147 -16.47 12.79 9.30
N GLU A 148 -17.34 13.54 9.96
CA GLU A 148 -18.68 13.10 10.35
C GLU A 148 -19.52 12.72 9.13
N GLU A 149 -19.52 13.55 8.08
CA GLU A 149 -20.22 13.25 6.84
C GLU A 149 -19.61 12.04 6.13
N LYS A 150 -18.28 11.90 6.11
CA LYS A 150 -17.60 10.71 5.58
C LYS A 150 -18.01 9.44 6.33
N LEU A 151 -17.99 9.47 7.66
CA LEU A 151 -18.41 8.35 8.51
C LEU A 151 -19.88 8.00 8.25
N PHE A 152 -20.76 9.00 8.14
CA PHE A 152 -22.16 8.78 7.80
C PHE A 152 -22.31 8.06 6.46
N LYS A 153 -21.66 8.57 5.40
CA LYS A 153 -21.72 7.97 4.06
C LYS A 153 -21.17 6.55 4.06
N ILE A 154 -20.08 6.29 4.76
CA ILE A 154 -19.50 4.95 4.84
C ILE A 154 -20.45 3.98 5.60
N ASN A 155 -20.92 4.40 6.77
CA ASN A 155 -21.72 3.55 7.66
C ASN A 155 -23.13 3.27 7.12
N TYR A 156 -23.73 4.21 6.40
CA TYR A 156 -25.16 4.16 6.04
C TYR A 156 -25.45 4.16 4.54
N GLU A 157 -24.53 4.60 3.68
CA GLU A 157 -24.73 4.57 2.21
C GLU A 157 -23.88 3.46 1.58
N LEU A 158 -22.57 3.46 1.83
CA LEU A 158 -21.63 2.51 1.23
C LEU A 158 -21.86 1.08 1.73
N SER A 159 -22.00 0.91 3.05
CA SER A 159 -22.12 -0.40 3.71
C SER A 159 -23.30 -1.26 3.24
N ILE A 160 -24.31 -0.65 2.63
CA ILE A 160 -25.54 -1.31 2.16
C ILE A 160 -25.72 -1.23 0.64
N LYS A 161 -24.73 -0.72 -0.10
CA LYS A 161 -24.82 -0.49 -1.55
C LYS A 161 -25.08 -1.78 -2.34
N SER A 162 -24.56 -2.91 -1.85
CA SER A 162 -24.81 -4.25 -2.39
C SER A 162 -24.58 -5.31 -1.30
N ASP A 163 -25.04 -6.55 -1.53
CA ASP A 163 -24.77 -7.66 -0.61
C ASP A 163 -23.27 -7.92 -0.44
N GLY A 164 -22.48 -7.85 -1.53
CA GLY A 164 -21.03 -7.98 -1.46
C GLY A 164 -20.38 -6.88 -0.61
N TYR A 165 -20.83 -5.64 -0.74
CA TYR A 165 -20.32 -4.51 0.06
C TYR A 165 -20.65 -4.70 1.53
N LYS A 166 -21.84 -5.22 1.86
CA LYS A 166 -22.26 -5.50 3.22
C LYS A 166 -21.38 -6.55 3.88
N ASP A 167 -21.03 -7.61 3.16
CA ASP A 167 -20.14 -8.67 3.66
C ASP A 167 -18.70 -8.18 3.86
N ILE A 168 -18.17 -7.42 2.89
CA ILE A 168 -16.86 -6.75 2.98
C ILE A 168 -16.83 -5.81 4.20
N TYR A 169 -17.84 -4.94 4.32
CA TYR A 169 -17.95 -3.96 5.39
C TYR A 169 -18.01 -4.66 6.75
N LYS A 170 -18.85 -5.69 6.91
CA LYS A 170 -18.95 -6.47 8.15
C LYS A 170 -17.60 -7.07 8.54
N LYS A 171 -16.85 -7.59 7.59
CA LYS A 171 -15.52 -8.16 7.85
C LYS A 171 -14.53 -7.09 8.32
N LEU A 172 -14.51 -5.93 7.66
CA LEU A 172 -13.67 -4.80 8.07
C LEU A 172 -14.03 -4.26 9.46
N VAL A 173 -15.32 -4.18 9.81
CA VAL A 173 -15.76 -3.78 11.16
C VAL A 173 -15.21 -4.76 12.21
N LEU A 174 -15.37 -6.06 11.97
CA LEU A 174 -14.97 -7.11 12.92
C LEU A 174 -13.45 -7.21 13.08
N GLU A 175 -12.70 -7.15 11.98
CA GLU A 175 -11.25 -7.42 11.98
C GLU A 175 -10.40 -6.16 12.14
N LYS A 176 -10.91 -5.00 11.76
CA LYS A 176 -10.15 -3.74 11.69
C LYS A 176 -10.78 -2.60 12.49
N SER A 177 -11.95 -2.77 13.10
CA SER A 177 -12.71 -1.68 13.72
C SER A 177 -12.98 -0.51 12.75
N PHE A 178 -13.25 -0.86 11.50
CA PHE A 178 -13.58 0.08 10.42
C PHE A 178 -15.00 0.68 10.63
N PRO A 179 -15.26 1.94 10.22
CA PRO A 179 -14.32 2.91 9.62
C PRO A 179 -13.54 3.77 10.62
N ASP A 180 -13.92 3.80 11.89
CA ASP A 180 -13.30 4.67 12.90
C ASP A 180 -11.79 4.50 12.96
N SER A 181 -11.29 3.27 12.90
CA SER A 181 -9.84 3.01 12.94
C SER A 181 -9.07 3.68 11.81
N PHE A 182 -9.66 3.76 10.60
CA PHE A 182 -9.02 4.38 9.45
C PHE A 182 -8.76 5.87 9.71
N PHE A 183 -9.78 6.60 10.15
CA PHE A 183 -9.67 8.04 10.40
C PHE A 183 -8.91 8.35 11.68
N ARG A 184 -9.16 7.60 12.75
CA ARG A 184 -8.45 7.76 14.03
C ARG A 184 -6.93 7.62 13.84
N ASN A 185 -6.48 6.71 13.00
CA ASN A 185 -5.05 6.48 12.78
C ASN A 185 -4.33 7.68 12.15
N ILE A 186 -5.04 8.61 11.50
CA ILE A 186 -4.45 9.87 11.00
C ILE A 186 -3.90 10.70 12.17
N LEU A 187 -4.51 10.62 13.35
CA LEU A 187 -4.02 11.34 14.54
C LEU A 187 -2.66 10.81 15.01
N CYS A 188 -2.30 9.57 14.69
CA CYS A 188 -1.00 8.99 15.04
C CYS A 188 0.16 9.63 14.27
N GLU A 189 -0.11 10.41 13.23
CA GLU A 189 0.92 11.20 12.52
C GLU A 189 1.40 12.40 13.35
N LEU A 190 0.65 12.80 14.39
CA LEU A 190 1.07 13.84 15.32
C LEU A 190 2.16 13.33 16.26
N ASN A 191 3.13 14.21 16.54
CA ASN A 191 4.31 13.84 17.33
C ASN A 191 3.93 13.32 18.73
N GLY A 192 4.37 12.10 19.04
CA GLY A 192 4.15 11.46 20.33
C GLY A 192 2.76 10.85 20.52
N ILE A 193 1.87 10.90 19.51
CA ILE A 193 0.56 10.26 19.58
C ILE A 193 0.67 8.78 19.24
N SER A 194 0.44 7.94 20.24
CA SER A 194 0.25 6.49 20.05
C SER A 194 -1.18 6.16 19.65
N THR A 195 -1.43 4.95 19.15
CA THR A 195 -2.77 4.44 18.84
C THR A 195 -3.76 4.58 20.00
N LYS A 196 -3.30 4.34 21.24
CA LYS A 196 -4.14 4.51 22.45
C LYS A 196 -4.53 5.97 22.67
N VAL A 197 -3.59 6.89 22.49
CA VAL A 197 -3.85 8.33 22.63
C VAL A 197 -4.80 8.81 21.52
N ALA A 198 -4.61 8.33 20.29
CA ALA A 198 -5.51 8.62 19.17
C ALA A 198 -6.95 8.17 19.48
N SER A 199 -7.16 7.01 20.12
CA SER A 199 -8.50 6.58 20.56
C SER A 199 -9.11 7.53 21.58
N ILE A 200 -8.34 7.96 22.58
CA ILE A 200 -8.82 8.89 23.60
C ILE A 200 -9.24 10.23 22.97
N LEU A 201 -8.45 10.75 22.03
CA LEU A 201 -8.75 11.98 21.30
C LEU A 201 -10.01 11.82 20.43
N TRP A 202 -10.11 10.71 19.70
CA TRP A 202 -11.26 10.39 18.86
C TRP A 202 -12.55 10.30 19.67
N GLU A 203 -12.53 9.59 20.80
CA GLU A 203 -13.66 9.47 21.74
C GLU A 203 -14.03 10.81 22.39
N SER A 204 -13.07 11.73 22.50
CA SER A 204 -13.30 13.09 22.99
C SER A 204 -13.79 14.07 21.91
N GLY A 205 -14.01 13.60 20.67
CA GLY A 205 -14.55 14.40 19.58
C GLY A 205 -13.50 15.13 18.72
N TYR A 206 -12.21 14.86 18.90
CA TYR A 206 -11.16 15.40 18.03
C TYR A 206 -10.93 14.45 16.86
N LEU A 207 -11.49 14.82 15.70
CA LEU A 207 -11.49 14.00 14.51
C LEU A 207 -10.34 14.34 13.56
N THR A 208 -9.84 15.58 13.57
CA THR A 208 -8.75 16.02 12.69
C THR A 208 -7.50 16.44 13.46
N LYS A 209 -6.34 16.37 12.79
CA LYS A 209 -5.07 16.90 13.32
C LYS A 209 -5.18 18.38 13.67
N ASP A 210 -5.83 19.16 12.81
CA ASP A 210 -6.01 20.60 13.02
C ASP A 210 -6.86 20.89 14.25
N GLN A 211 -7.91 20.11 14.52
CA GLN A 211 -8.69 20.24 15.75
C GLN A 211 -7.80 20.00 16.98
N VAL A 212 -6.97 18.95 16.98
CA VAL A 212 -6.05 18.67 18.10
C VAL A 212 -5.00 19.78 18.26
N ILE A 213 -4.40 20.26 17.16
CA ILE A 213 -3.35 21.30 17.18
C ILE A 213 -3.93 22.65 17.61
N ASN A 214 -5.16 22.99 17.25
CA ASN A 214 -5.77 24.27 17.57
C ASN A 214 -6.57 24.29 18.89
N ALA A 215 -6.85 23.12 19.48
CA ALA A 215 -7.56 23.03 20.77
C ALA A 215 -6.85 23.79 21.90
N PRO A 216 -7.54 24.53 22.77
CA PRO A 216 -6.92 25.15 23.94
C PRO A 216 -6.18 24.12 24.82
N TYR A 217 -5.00 24.49 25.32
CA TYR A 217 -4.24 23.62 26.24
C TYR A 217 -5.07 23.22 27.48
N SER A 218 -5.88 24.16 27.97
CA SER A 218 -6.79 23.94 29.10
C SER A 218 -7.85 22.88 28.83
N GLU A 219 -8.28 22.72 27.58
CA GLU A 219 -9.26 21.70 27.19
C GLU A 219 -8.60 20.33 27.09
N LEU A 220 -7.44 20.26 26.41
CA LEU A 220 -6.72 19.00 26.23
C LEU A 220 -6.23 18.38 27.54
N ILE A 221 -5.83 19.20 28.52
CA ILE A 221 -5.32 18.68 29.81
C ILE A 221 -6.42 18.07 30.69
N GLU A 222 -7.69 18.40 30.43
CA GLU A 222 -8.84 17.81 31.12
C GLU A 222 -9.12 16.37 30.63
N ILE A 223 -8.63 16.01 29.45
CA ILE A 223 -8.83 14.68 28.86
C ILE A 223 -7.96 13.66 29.59
N LYS A 224 -8.63 12.72 30.27
CA LYS A 224 -7.96 11.65 31.02
C LYS A 224 -7.06 10.81 30.10
N GLY A 225 -5.76 10.84 30.38
CA GLY A 225 -4.75 10.12 29.61
C GLY A 225 -3.83 11.02 28.78
N LEU A 226 -4.12 12.32 28.69
CA LEU A 226 -3.22 13.31 28.09
C LEU A 226 -2.38 13.99 29.17
N GLY A 227 -1.07 13.74 29.15
CA GLY A 227 -0.13 14.39 30.06
C GLY A 227 0.38 15.74 29.52
N ARG A 228 0.78 16.64 30.43
CA ARG A 228 1.35 17.96 30.08
C ARG A 228 2.48 17.89 29.05
N ASN A 229 3.39 16.94 29.22
CA ASN A 229 4.52 16.72 28.32
C ASN A 229 4.06 16.29 26.91
N LEU A 230 3.03 15.46 26.82
CA LEU A 230 2.48 15.01 25.54
C LEU A 230 1.79 16.16 24.82
N ILE A 231 0.96 16.93 25.52
CA ILE A 231 0.27 18.09 24.93
C ILE A 231 1.30 19.11 24.41
N SER A 232 2.36 19.35 25.19
CA SER A 232 3.45 20.24 24.75
C SER A 232 4.15 19.74 23.47
N LYS A 233 4.30 18.42 23.28
CA LYS A 233 4.86 17.84 22.05
C LYS A 233 3.90 17.95 20.85
N ILE A 234 2.60 17.89 21.09
CA ILE A 234 1.60 17.99 20.02
C ILE A 234 1.50 19.44 19.51
N LYS A 235 1.70 20.43 20.39
CA LYS A 235 1.58 21.86 20.07
C LYS A 235 2.85 22.48 19.46
N ASN A 236 4.00 21.82 19.59
CA ASN A 236 5.30 22.27 19.06
C ASN A 236 5.62 21.55 17.76
#